data_AF-A0A4V1ZLC3-F1
#
_entry.id   AF-A0A4V1ZLC3-F1
#
_cell.length_a   1.000
_cell.length_b   1.000
_cell.length_c   1.000
_cell.angle_alpha   90.00
_cell.angle_beta   90.00
_cell.angle_gamma   90.00
#
_symmetry.space_group_name_H-M   'P 1'
#
loop_
_entity.id
_entity.type
_entity.pdbx_description
1 polymer ?
#
loop_
_entity_poly.entity_id
_entity_poly.type
_entity_poly.pdbx_seq_one_letter_code
_entity_poly.pdbx_strand_id
1 'polypeptide(L)'
;MEVAMADAPPKQAWENLADFDLNRPEEALALVEHFQGEWGNGGLAQLFSNWNRADIVLIPEAMRIVGAPEAATVVEAAIAHFPADQDDWRDLGHQALMNPASPLREPLWKLNEALDEHEPALAQSVIAFELKLSENDDL
;
A
#
# COMPACT_ATOMS: atom_id res chain seq x y z
N MET A 1 2.92 -33.28 -36.02
CA MET A 1 3.88 -32.21 -35.66
C MET A 1 3.21 -31.43 -34.55
N GLU A 2 3.46 -31.80 -33.29
CA GLU A 2 2.97 -31.03 -32.13
C GLU A 2 3.83 -29.78 -32.02
N VAL A 3 3.18 -28.62 -32.01
CA VAL A 3 3.84 -27.35 -31.69
C VAL A 3 4.02 -27.36 -30.18
N ALA A 4 5.26 -27.50 -29.72
CA ALA A 4 5.62 -27.27 -28.34
C ALA A 4 5.21 -25.83 -28.00
N MET A 5 4.15 -25.66 -27.21
CA MET A 5 3.87 -24.38 -26.60
C MET A 5 5.03 -24.08 -25.66
N ALA A 6 5.79 -23.03 -25.95
CA ALA A 6 6.83 -22.57 -25.05
C ALA A 6 6.20 -22.35 -23.68
N ASP A 7 6.73 -23.03 -22.66
CA ASP A 7 6.33 -22.81 -21.27
C ASP A 7 6.37 -21.31 -21.01
N ALA A 8 5.27 -20.77 -20.49
CA ALA A 8 5.21 -19.37 -20.10
C ALA A 8 6.40 -19.08 -19.18
N PRO A 9 7.08 -17.93 -19.33
CA PRO A 9 8.17 -17.57 -18.43
C PRO A 9 7.67 -17.68 -16.99
N PRO A 10 8.50 -18.19 -16.06
CA PRO A 10 8.09 -18.37 -14.67
C PRO A 10 7.57 -17.05 -14.14
N LYS A 11 6.38 -17.08 -13.52
CA LYS A 11 5.77 -15.92 -12.88
C LYS A 11 6.80 -15.37 -11.88
N GLN A 12 7.17 -14.10 -12.05
CA GLN A 12 8.05 -13.44 -11.10
C GLN A 12 7.41 -13.47 -9.71
N ALA A 13 8.22 -13.77 -8.69
CA ALA A 13 7.79 -13.71 -7.29
C ALA A 13 7.29 -12.29 -6.99
N TRP A 14 6.16 -12.16 -6.29
CA TRP A 14 5.50 -10.87 -6.07
C TRP A 14 6.42 -9.89 -5.36
N GLU A 15 7.35 -10.37 -4.53
CA GLU A 15 8.35 -9.58 -3.81
C GLU A 15 9.27 -8.78 -4.76
N ASN A 16 9.42 -9.19 -6.03
CA ASN A 16 10.24 -8.49 -7.02
C ASN A 16 9.45 -7.50 -7.89
N LEU A 17 8.16 -7.32 -7.62
CA LEU A 17 7.28 -6.44 -8.40
C LEU A 17 7.09 -5.05 -7.76
N ALA A 18 7.85 -4.73 -6.71
CA ALA A 18 7.76 -3.43 -6.05
C ALA A 18 8.37 -2.34 -6.94
N ASP A 19 7.63 -1.25 -7.11
CA ASP A 19 8.07 -0.05 -7.84
C ASP A 19 8.87 0.91 -6.94
N PHE A 20 8.85 0.69 -5.62
CA PHE A 20 9.51 1.52 -4.60
C PHE A 20 10.64 0.76 -3.84
N ASP A 21 11.74 1.46 -3.58
CA ASP A 21 12.92 1.05 -2.82
C ASP A 21 13.08 1.91 -1.55
N LEU A 22 12.73 1.36 -0.41
CA LEU A 22 12.78 2.06 0.89
C LEU A 22 14.20 2.38 1.39
N ASN A 23 15.26 1.92 0.71
CA ASN A 23 16.61 2.40 0.98
C ASN A 23 16.81 3.87 0.56
N ARG A 24 15.90 4.40 -0.26
CA ARG A 24 15.88 5.80 -0.71
C ARG A 24 14.79 6.56 0.05
N PRO A 25 15.14 7.53 0.91
CA PRO A 25 14.17 8.30 1.69
C PRO A 25 13.07 8.96 0.85
N GLU A 26 13.41 9.43 -0.35
CA GLU A 26 12.45 10.08 -1.27
C GLU A 26 11.39 9.09 -1.75
N GLU A 27 11.74 7.82 -1.93
CA GLU A 27 10.80 6.78 -2.36
C GLU A 27 9.89 6.34 -1.21
N ALA A 28 10.36 6.38 0.04
CA ALA A 28 9.49 6.19 1.20
C ALA A 28 8.44 7.31 1.30
N LEU A 29 8.83 8.57 1.08
CA LEU A 29 7.89 9.69 1.01
C LEU A 29 6.89 9.52 -0.14
N ALA A 30 7.38 9.27 -1.36
CA ALA A 30 6.54 9.08 -2.54
C ALA A 30 5.53 7.94 -2.37
N LEU A 31 5.93 6.83 -1.75
CA LEU A 31 5.03 5.72 -1.46
C LEU A 31 3.89 6.14 -0.53
N VAL A 32 4.18 6.90 0.54
CA VAL A 32 3.17 7.38 1.48
C VAL A 32 2.21 8.38 0.81
N GLU A 33 2.72 9.31 0.00
CA GLU A 33 1.88 10.27 -0.73
C GLU A 33 0.96 9.59 -1.74
N HIS A 34 1.50 8.64 -2.50
CA HIS A 34 0.72 7.85 -3.43
C HIS A 34 -0.37 7.01 -2.71
N PHE A 35 -0.04 6.42 -1.57
CA PHE A 35 -1.01 5.75 -0.70
C PHE A 35 -2.12 6.69 -0.26
N GLN A 36 -1.80 7.92 0.20
CA GLN A 36 -2.80 8.92 0.59
C GLN A 36 -3.72 9.28 -0.58
N GLY A 37 -3.19 9.32 -1.80
CA GLY A 37 -3.97 9.51 -3.03
C GLY A 37 -5.00 8.42 -3.27
N GLU A 38 -4.62 7.14 -3.17
CA GLU A 38 -5.58 6.02 -3.32
C GLU A 38 -6.60 5.99 -2.19
N TRP A 39 -6.13 6.16 -0.95
CA TRP A 39 -6.96 6.15 0.23
C TRP A 39 -8.01 7.28 0.18
N GLY A 40 -7.62 8.49 -0.21
CA GLY A 40 -8.54 9.62 -0.35
C GLY A 40 -9.57 9.45 -1.48
N ASN A 41 -9.28 8.63 -2.49
CA ASN A 41 -10.19 8.40 -3.63
C ASN A 41 -11.24 7.32 -3.36
N GLY A 42 -10.88 6.24 -2.68
CA GLY A 42 -11.79 5.11 -2.48
C GLY A 42 -11.48 4.23 -1.28
N GLY A 43 -10.67 4.73 -0.35
CA GLY A 43 -10.27 4.05 0.87
C GLY A 43 -9.31 2.88 0.63
N LEU A 44 -9.09 2.09 1.67
CA LEU A 44 -8.25 0.89 1.62
C LEU A 44 -8.70 -0.11 0.54
N ALA A 45 -10.02 -0.27 0.31
CA ALA A 45 -10.51 -1.17 -0.73
C ALA A 45 -10.02 -0.79 -2.13
N GLN A 46 -9.93 0.52 -2.43
CA GLN A 46 -9.38 0.98 -3.70
C GLN A 46 -7.87 0.74 -3.78
N LEU A 47 -7.11 1.01 -2.71
CA LEU A 47 -5.68 0.68 -2.65
C LEU A 47 -5.43 -0.79 -3.02
N PHE A 48 -6.09 -1.71 -2.32
CA PHE A 48 -5.95 -3.16 -2.58
C PHE A 48 -6.44 -3.58 -3.97
N SER A 49 -7.36 -2.82 -4.59
CA SER A 49 -7.87 -3.08 -5.95
C SER A 49 -6.90 -2.63 -7.04
N ASN A 50 -6.11 -1.58 -6.80
CA ASN A 50 -5.33 -0.92 -7.84
C ASN A 50 -3.85 -1.34 -7.81
N TRP A 51 -3.33 -1.65 -6.63
CA TRP A 51 -1.89 -1.78 -6.42
C TRP A 51 -1.41 -3.23 -6.36
N ASN A 52 -0.13 -3.42 -6.68
CA ASN A 52 0.52 -4.71 -6.49
C ASN A 52 0.74 -4.96 -5.00
N ARG A 53 0.65 -6.25 -4.60
CA ARG A 53 0.98 -6.68 -3.24
C ARG A 53 2.37 -6.20 -2.79
N ALA A 54 3.32 -6.18 -3.71
CA ALA A 54 4.71 -5.79 -3.49
C ALA A 54 4.84 -4.40 -2.86
N ASP A 55 4.12 -3.41 -3.40
CA ASP A 55 4.14 -2.05 -2.88
C ASP A 55 3.30 -1.91 -1.61
N ILE A 56 2.15 -2.57 -1.57
CA ILE A 56 1.24 -2.50 -0.41
C ILE A 56 1.94 -2.93 0.88
N VAL A 57 2.73 -4.02 0.84
CA VAL A 57 3.43 -4.50 2.05
C VAL A 57 4.56 -3.58 2.51
N LEU A 58 5.02 -2.66 1.68
CA LEU A 58 6.06 -1.68 2.02
C LEU A 58 5.48 -0.45 2.74
N ILE A 59 4.18 -0.16 2.58
CA ILE A 59 3.53 1.03 3.12
C ILE A 59 3.74 1.19 4.63
N PRO A 60 3.56 0.16 5.49
CA PRO A 60 3.78 0.32 6.93
C PRO A 60 5.20 0.78 7.28
N GLU A 61 6.21 0.25 6.58
CA GLU A 61 7.60 0.65 6.83
C GLU A 61 7.88 2.05 6.32
N ALA A 62 7.36 2.41 5.14
CA ALA A 62 7.44 3.78 4.64
C ALA A 62 6.78 4.78 5.61
N MET A 63 5.62 4.45 6.17
CA MET A 63 4.95 5.25 7.21
C MET A 63 5.84 5.44 8.44
N ARG A 64 6.57 4.41 8.88
CA ARG A 64 7.54 4.57 9.99
C ARG A 64 8.71 5.47 9.62
N ILE A 65 9.23 5.34 8.40
CA ILE A 65 10.33 6.17 7.89
C ILE A 65 9.93 7.66 7.89
N VAL A 66 8.71 7.98 7.43
CA VAL A 66 8.21 9.36 7.42
C VAL A 66 7.76 9.87 8.80
N GLY A 67 7.74 9.01 9.82
CA GLY A 67 7.42 9.40 11.20
C GLY A 67 5.96 9.24 11.61
N ALA A 68 5.17 8.42 10.90
CA ALA A 68 3.76 8.13 11.18
C ALA A 68 3.52 6.65 11.61
N PRO A 69 4.16 6.15 12.69
CA PRO A 69 4.07 4.74 13.05
C PRO A 69 2.67 4.28 13.49
N GLU A 70 1.82 5.17 14.02
CA GLU A 70 0.46 4.82 14.42
C GLU A 70 -0.42 4.48 13.20
N ALA A 71 -0.35 5.29 12.14
CA ALA A 71 -1.02 5.00 10.87
C ALA A 71 -0.54 3.66 10.26
N ALA A 72 0.76 3.36 10.41
CA ALA A 72 1.33 2.10 9.93
C ALA A 72 0.61 0.87 10.51
N THR A 73 0.25 0.90 11.80
CA THR A 73 -0.43 -0.22 12.46
C THR A 73 -1.81 -0.51 11.88
N VAL A 74 -2.51 0.51 11.40
CA VAL A 74 -3.83 0.36 10.78
C VAL A 74 -3.69 -0.31 9.40
N VAL A 75 -2.67 0.09 8.62
CA VAL A 75 -2.38 -0.53 7.33
C VAL A 75 -1.94 -1.99 7.49
N GLU A 76 -1.14 -2.32 8.51
CA GLU A 76 -0.79 -3.71 8.84
C GLU A 76 -2.02 -4.56 9.16
N ALA A 77 -2.96 -4.01 9.94
CA ALA A 77 -4.22 -4.68 10.22
C ALA A 77 -5.05 -4.90 8.94
N ALA A 78 -5.03 -3.95 8.01
CA ALA A 78 -5.69 -4.10 6.71
C ALA A 78 -5.06 -5.22 5.87
N ILE A 79 -3.72 -5.27 5.81
CA ILE A 79 -2.96 -6.32 5.11
C ILE A 79 -3.28 -7.70 5.70
N ALA A 80 -3.43 -7.81 7.01
CA ALA A 80 -3.71 -9.09 7.70
C ALA A 80 -5.06 -9.73 7.31
N HIS A 81 -5.97 -8.99 6.67
CA HIS A 81 -7.22 -9.54 6.14
C HIS A 81 -7.04 -10.31 4.82
N PHE A 82 -5.91 -10.16 4.15
CA PHE A 82 -5.66 -10.79 2.86
C PHE A 82 -4.89 -12.12 2.99
N PRO A 83 -5.16 -13.13 2.14
CA PRO A 83 -4.46 -14.39 2.19
C PRO A 83 -2.97 -14.24 1.87
N ALA A 84 -2.10 -14.67 2.78
CA ALA A 84 -0.65 -14.58 2.63
C ALA A 84 -0.10 -15.47 1.49
N ASP A 85 -0.86 -16.50 1.10
CA ASP A 85 -0.54 -17.44 0.02
C ASP A 85 -0.97 -16.98 -1.37
N GLN A 86 -1.57 -15.79 -1.49
CA GLN A 86 -1.95 -15.19 -2.78
C GLN A 86 -0.99 -14.09 -3.21
N ASP A 87 -0.39 -14.24 -4.38
CA ASP A 87 0.53 -13.23 -4.95
C ASP A 87 -0.15 -11.92 -5.34
N ASP A 88 -1.45 -11.96 -5.63
CA ASP A 88 -2.22 -10.83 -6.16
C ASP A 88 -3.53 -10.69 -5.37
N TRP A 89 -3.78 -9.48 -4.86
CA TRP A 89 -4.95 -9.15 -4.05
C TRP A 89 -5.95 -8.27 -4.78
N ARG A 90 -5.67 -7.86 -6.03
CA ARG A 90 -6.47 -6.87 -6.77
C ARG A 90 -7.91 -7.29 -6.95
N ASP A 91 -8.15 -8.55 -7.29
CA ASP A 91 -9.52 -9.07 -7.41
C ASP A 91 -10.27 -9.03 -6.06
N LEU A 92 -9.59 -9.33 -4.95
CA LEU A 92 -10.19 -9.28 -3.61
C LEU A 92 -10.49 -7.83 -3.19
N GLY A 93 -9.56 -6.91 -3.44
CA GLY A 93 -9.76 -5.47 -3.21
C GLY A 93 -10.91 -4.93 -4.06
N HIS A 94 -10.96 -5.27 -5.34
CA HIS A 94 -12.03 -4.89 -6.25
C HIS A 94 -13.39 -5.42 -5.79
N GLN A 95 -13.45 -6.68 -5.32
CA GLN A 95 -14.65 -7.24 -4.72
C GLN A 95 -15.07 -6.47 -3.46
N ALA A 96 -14.14 -6.12 -2.57
CA ALA A 96 -14.45 -5.29 -1.39
C ALA A 96 -15.05 -3.93 -1.77
N LEU A 97 -14.51 -3.31 -2.83
CA LEU A 97 -14.95 -2.02 -3.35
C LEU A 97 -16.36 -2.08 -3.96
N MET A 98 -16.62 -3.07 -4.82
CA MET A 98 -17.81 -3.12 -5.67
C MET A 98 -18.96 -3.98 -5.13
N ASN A 99 -18.66 -4.99 -4.31
CA ASN A 99 -19.64 -5.98 -3.87
C ASN A 99 -20.02 -5.77 -2.38
N PRO A 100 -21.28 -5.38 -2.07
CA PRO A 100 -21.75 -5.22 -0.70
C PRO A 100 -21.68 -6.51 0.15
N ALA A 101 -21.68 -7.68 -0.48
CA ALA A 101 -21.58 -8.97 0.19
C ALA A 101 -20.13 -9.45 0.40
N SER A 102 -19.12 -8.67 -0.04
CA SER A 102 -17.73 -9.03 0.17
C SER A 102 -17.41 -9.09 1.67
N PRO A 103 -16.79 -10.18 2.16
CA PRO A 103 -16.40 -10.30 3.57
C PRO A 103 -15.32 -9.28 3.98
N LEU A 104 -14.61 -8.70 3.01
CA LEU A 104 -13.57 -7.68 3.24
C LEU A 104 -14.13 -6.26 3.33
N ARG A 105 -15.38 -6.02 2.90
CA ARG A 105 -15.93 -4.66 2.82
C ARG A 105 -16.02 -3.98 4.18
N GLU A 106 -16.70 -4.61 5.14
CA GLU A 106 -16.90 -4.02 6.48
C GLU A 106 -15.59 -3.90 7.28
N PRO A 107 -14.68 -4.91 7.30
CA PRO A 107 -13.39 -4.76 7.95
C PRO A 107 -12.55 -3.60 7.39
N LEU A 108 -12.46 -3.49 6.06
CA LEU A 108 -11.70 -2.40 5.43
C LEU A 108 -12.36 -1.03 5.65
N TRP A 109 -13.69 -0.97 5.72
CA TRP A 109 -14.40 0.26 6.09
C TRP A 109 -14.05 0.72 7.51
N LYS A 110 -14.11 -0.17 8.49
CA LYS A 110 -13.74 0.15 9.88
C LYS A 110 -12.28 0.60 10.02
N LEU A 111 -11.39 0.02 9.21
CA LEU A 111 -9.99 0.41 9.19
C LEU A 111 -9.78 1.76 8.49
N ASN A 112 -10.62 2.16 7.52
CA ASN A 112 -10.62 3.55 7.04
C ASN A 112 -10.96 4.51 8.19
N GLU A 113 -12.02 4.23 8.96
CA GLU A 113 -12.41 5.08 10.10
C GLU A 113 -11.28 5.19 11.14
N ALA A 114 -10.58 4.08 11.43
CA ALA A 114 -9.42 4.10 12.33
C ALA A 114 -8.24 4.88 11.74
N LEU A 115 -8.03 4.82 10.42
CA LEU A 115 -6.98 5.57 9.75
C LEU A 115 -7.30 7.07 9.68
N ASP A 116 -8.58 7.45 9.55
CA ASP A 116 -9.05 8.84 9.57
C ASP A 116 -8.66 9.54 10.89
N GLU A 117 -8.67 8.82 12.01
CA GLU A 117 -8.22 9.34 13.32
C GLU A 117 -6.73 9.74 13.31
N HIS A 118 -5.93 9.16 12.42
CA HIS A 118 -4.50 9.43 12.28
C HIS A 118 -4.17 10.38 11.12
N GLU A 119 -5.14 10.81 10.31
CA GLU A 119 -4.93 11.66 9.14
C GLU A 119 -4.13 12.93 9.45
N PRO A 120 -4.45 13.72 10.50
CA PRO A 120 -3.74 14.96 10.75
C PRO A 120 -2.28 14.72 11.16
N ALA A 121 -2.02 13.64 11.90
CA ALA A 121 -0.67 13.27 12.33
C ALA A 121 0.16 12.74 11.15
N LEU A 122 -0.46 11.97 10.25
CA LEU A 122 0.17 11.50 9.02
C LEU A 122 0.54 12.69 8.12
N ALA A 123 -0.41 13.61 7.87
CA ALA A 123 -0.17 14.80 7.06
C ALA A 123 0.95 15.68 7.62
N GLN A 124 0.97 15.89 8.95
CA GLN A 124 2.06 16.63 9.60
C GLN A 124 3.42 15.93 9.44
N SER A 125 3.45 14.61 9.53
CA SER A 125 4.68 13.80 9.40
C SER A 125 5.24 13.88 7.98
N VAL A 126 4.37 13.76 6.96
CA VAL A 126 4.71 13.92 5.55
C VAL A 126 5.36 15.28 5.29
N ILE A 127 4.71 16.38 5.74
CA ILE A 127 5.23 17.75 5.57
C ILE A 127 6.59 17.92 6.27
N ALA A 128 6.72 17.42 7.50
CA ALA A 128 7.97 17.52 8.25
C ALA A 128 9.10 16.73 7.58
N PHE A 129 8.79 15.57 7.00
CA PHE A 129 9.75 14.74 6.30
C PHE A 129 10.19 15.37 4.97
N GLU A 130 9.25 15.90 4.19
CA GLU A 130 9.52 16.65 2.95
C GLU A 130 10.47 17.82 3.22
N LEU A 131 10.20 18.62 4.27
CA LEU A 131 11.06 19.73 4.67
C LEU A 131 12.48 19.23 4.99
N LYS A 132 12.60 18.15 5.77
CA LYS A 132 13.89 17.55 6.12
C LYS A 132 14.67 17.06 4.89
N LEU A 133 14.01 16.52 3.87
CA LEU A 133 14.68 16.13 2.62
C LEU A 133 15.20 17.35 1.89
N SER A 134 14.39 18.41 1.77
CA SER A 134 14.81 19.63 1.08
C SER A 134 16.02 20.32 1.75
N GLU A 135 16.11 20.28 3.08
CA GLU A 135 17.27 20.82 3.82
C GLU A 135 18.56 20.02 3.59
N ASN A 136 18.46 18.73 3.25
CA ASN A 136 19.64 17.89 2.98
C ASN A 136 20.12 17.99 1.53
N ASP A 137 19.25 18.35 0.59
CA ASP A 137 19.60 18.54 -0.82
C ASP A 137 20.37 19.86 -1.07
N ASP A 138 20.31 20.81 -0.12
CA ASP A 138 20.98 22.11 -0.17
C ASP A 138 22.46 22.08 0.33
N LEU A 139 23.02 20.91 0.66
CA LEU A 139 24.39 20.71 1.20
C LEU A 139 25.35 20.03 0.21
#